data_AF-B8B230-F1
#
_entry.id   AF-B8B230-F1
#
_cell.length_a   1.000
_cell.length_b   1.000
_cell.length_c   1.000
_cell.angle_alpha   90.00
_cell.angle_beta   90.00
_cell.angle_gamma   90.00
#
_symmetry.space_group_name_H-M   'P 1'
#
loop_
_entity.id
_entity.type
_entity.pdbx_description
1 polymer ?
#
loop_
_entity_poly.entity_id
_entity_poly.type
_entity_poly.pdbx_seq_one_letter_code
_entity_poly.pdbx_strand_id
1 'polypeptide(L)'
;MDVEVDDEDKAIVLLCSLPESYEHVVTTLTYGKETIKTKDITSALLARDQMRKNKEGETSQVEGLLVKEDHAGHKGVSNTKGKS
;
A
#
# COMPACT_ATOMS: atom_id res chain seq x y z
N MET A 1 9.43 35.07 -26.99
CA MET A 1 10.31 33.95 -26.58
C MET A 1 9.37 32.90 -26.03
N ASP A 2 8.90 31.98 -26.87
CA ASP A 2 8.14 30.83 -26.39
C ASP A 2 9.15 29.83 -25.86
N VAL A 3 9.17 29.64 -24.55
CA VAL A 3 10.01 28.63 -23.90
C VAL A 3 9.15 27.38 -23.78
N GLU A 4 9.36 26.43 -24.68
CA GLU A 4 8.84 25.07 -24.50
C GLU A 4 9.61 24.43 -23.35
N VAL A 5 8.89 24.18 -22.25
CA VAL A 5 9.42 23.48 -21.08
C VAL A 5 9.26 21.98 -21.31
N ASP A 6 10.34 21.22 -21.17
CA ASP A 6 10.34 19.77 -21.33
C ASP A 6 9.52 19.08 -20.23
N ASP A 7 9.08 17.84 -20.47
CA ASP A 7 8.33 17.06 -19.47
C ASP A 7 9.17 16.78 -18.23
N GLU A 8 10.48 16.55 -18.39
CA GLU A 8 11.40 16.33 -17.27
C GLU A 8 11.50 17.57 -16.38
N ASP A 9 11.63 18.75 -16.98
CA ASP A 9 11.66 20.02 -16.25
C ASP A 9 10.35 20.25 -15.46
N LYS A 10 9.19 19.93 -16.06
CA LYS A 10 7.90 19.99 -15.37
C LYS A 10 7.85 19.03 -14.19
N ALA A 11 8.38 17.81 -14.35
CA ALA A 11 8.42 16.83 -13.29
C ALA A 11 9.33 17.28 -12.14
N ILE A 12 10.50 17.86 -12.45
CA ILE A 12 11.42 18.41 -11.45
C ILE A 12 10.76 19.57 -10.68
N VAL A 13 10.15 20.52 -11.39
CA VAL A 13 9.43 21.64 -10.76
C VAL A 13 8.33 21.14 -9.84
N LEU A 14 7.57 20.12 -10.27
CA LEU A 14 6.53 19.50 -9.43
C LEU A 14 7.14 18.88 -8.16
N LEU A 15 8.21 18.08 -8.29
CA LEU A 15 8.88 17.43 -7.16
C LEU A 15 9.46 18.45 -6.17
N CYS A 16 10.07 19.54 -6.66
CA CYS A 16 10.57 20.63 -5.83
C CYS A 16 9.46 21.43 -5.12
N SER A 17 8.23 21.39 -5.63
CA SER A 17 7.08 22.06 -5.04
C SER A 17 6.41 21.25 -3.92
N LEU A 18 6.82 19.99 -3.71
CA LEU A 18 6.23 19.13 -2.68
C LEU A 18 6.77 19.47 -1.29
N PRO A 19 5.94 19.31 -0.23
CA PRO A 19 6.41 19.45 1.15
C PRO A 19 7.45 18.40 1.54
N GLU A 20 8.25 18.68 2.56
CA GLU A 20 9.27 17.76 3.11
C GLU A 20 8.69 16.40 3.54
N SER A 21 7.41 16.33 3.92
CA SER A 21 6.71 15.07 4.20
C SER A 21 6.58 14.12 2.99
N TYR A 22 6.97 14.57 1.80
CA TYR A 22 7.06 13.80 0.58
C TYR A 22 8.51 13.46 0.19
N GLU A 23 9.53 13.89 0.95
CA GLU A 23 10.95 13.67 0.63
C GLU A 23 11.27 12.20 0.32
N HIS A 24 10.76 11.28 1.13
CA HIS A 24 10.97 9.85 0.89
C HIS A 24 10.37 9.38 -0.44
N VAL A 25 9.18 9.89 -0.78
CA VAL A 25 8.51 9.58 -2.06
C VAL A 25 9.29 10.17 -3.22
N VAL A 26 9.76 11.42 -3.09
CA VAL A 26 10.61 12.05 -4.11
C VAL A 26 11.86 11.21 -4.33
N THR A 27 12.56 10.85 -3.25
CA THR A 27 13.77 10.02 -3.29
C THR A 27 13.49 8.69 -3.98
N THR A 28 12.44 7.95 -3.60
CA THR A 28 12.09 6.69 -4.26
C THR A 28 11.73 6.86 -5.74
N LEU A 29 11.07 7.96 -6.10
CA LEU A 29 10.64 8.23 -7.48
C LEU A 29 11.77 8.69 -8.39
N THR A 30 12.87 9.20 -7.86
CA THR A 30 14.02 9.67 -8.66
C THR A 30 15.23 8.74 -8.56
N TYR A 31 15.33 7.94 -7.50
CA TYR A 31 16.48 7.07 -7.27
C TYR A 31 16.68 6.08 -8.41
N GLY A 32 17.88 6.12 -9.01
CA GLY A 32 18.29 5.21 -10.07
C GLY A 32 17.57 5.40 -11.40
N LYS A 33 16.80 6.49 -11.58
CA LYS A 33 16.13 6.80 -12.84
C LYS A 33 16.96 7.80 -13.65
N GLU A 34 17.22 7.44 -14.90
CA GLU A 34 17.92 8.31 -15.86
C GLU A 34 17.01 9.42 -16.41
N THR A 35 15.69 9.18 -16.48
CA THR A 35 14.70 10.15 -16.95
C THR A 35 13.47 10.12 -16.06
N ILE A 36 12.92 11.31 -15.79
CA ILE A 36 11.72 11.48 -14.96
C ILE A 36 10.55 11.94 -15.84
N LYS A 37 9.37 11.33 -15.65
CA LYS A 37 8.15 11.66 -16.40
C LYS A 37 7.06 12.17 -15.46
N THR A 38 6.37 13.23 -15.87
CA THR A 38 5.34 13.86 -15.04
C THR A 38 4.20 12.89 -14.70
N LYS A 39 3.87 11.99 -15.64
CA LYS A 39 2.83 10.96 -15.46
C LYS A 39 3.15 9.97 -14.35
N ASP A 40 4.41 9.53 -14.25
CA ASP A 40 4.83 8.55 -13.25
C ASP A 40 4.78 9.18 -11.85
N ILE A 41 5.25 10.42 -11.74
CA ILE A 41 5.20 11.18 -10.48
C ILE A 41 3.75 11.37 -10.03
N THR A 42 2.88 11.83 -10.93
CA THR A 42 1.47 12.07 -10.62
C THR A 42 0.75 10.79 -10.19
N SER A 43 1.01 9.67 -10.88
CA SER A 43 0.40 8.38 -10.56
C SER A 43 0.83 7.87 -9.19
N ALA A 44 2.11 7.99 -8.85
CA ALA A 44 2.62 7.58 -7.54
C ALA A 44 2.08 8.44 -6.39
N LEU A 45 1.98 9.76 -6.59
CA LEU A 45 1.39 10.67 -5.62
C LEU A 45 -0.09 10.35 -5.36
N LEU A 46 -0.85 10.07 -6.43
CA LEU A 46 -2.25 9.66 -6.32
C LEU A 46 -2.40 8.32 -5.60
N ALA A 47 -1.58 7.33 -5.94
CA ALA A 47 -1.60 6.02 -5.28
C ALA A 47 -1.31 6.14 -3.78
N ARG A 48 -0.36 7.01 -3.37
CA ARG A 48 -0.08 7.28 -1.96
C ARG A 48 -1.28 7.89 -1.24
N ASP A 49 -1.94 8.86 -1.87
CA ASP A 49 -3.14 9.50 -1.29
C ASP A 49 -4.30 8.51 -1.14
N GLN A 50 -4.53 7.67 -2.15
CA GLN A 50 -5.50 6.58 -2.08
C GLN A 50 -5.17 5.59 -0.96
N MET A 51 -3.90 5.17 -0.85
CA MET A 51 -3.50 4.24 0.21
C MET A 51 -3.68 4.84 1.61
N ARG A 52 -3.46 6.16 1.78
CA ARG A 52 -3.74 6.86 3.04
C ARG A 52 -5.24 6.86 3.36
N LYS A 53 -6.09 7.20 2.39
CA LYS A 53 -7.54 7.18 2.54
C LYS A 53 -8.08 5.79 2.87
N ASN A 54 -7.54 4.76 2.24
CA ASN A 54 -7.91 3.38 2.50
C ASN A 54 -7.52 2.97 3.92
N LYS A 55 -6.32 3.33 4.39
CA LYS A 55 -5.90 3.09 5.78
C LYS A 55 -6.77 3.79 6.82
N GLU A 56 -7.30 4.97 6.49
CA GLU A 56 -8.25 5.70 7.34
C GLU A 56 -9.65 5.02 7.34
N GLY A 57 -10.04 4.35 6.24
CA GLY A 57 -11.25 3.51 6.16
C GLY A 57 -11.09 2.05 6.62
N GLU A 58 -9.87 1.53 6.68
CA GLU A 58 -9.51 0.15 7.05
C GLU A 58 -9.46 -0.09 8.56
N THR A 59 -9.91 0.86 9.39
CA THR A 59 -10.37 0.49 10.74
C THR A 59 -11.67 -0.34 10.69
N SER A 60 -12.31 -0.47 9.53
CA SER A 60 -13.55 -1.26 9.35
C SER A 60 -13.44 -2.48 8.41
N GLN A 61 -12.31 -2.72 7.74
CA GLN A 61 -12.23 -3.82 6.75
C GLN A 61 -10.89 -4.57 6.81
N VAL A 62 -10.48 -4.97 8.01
CA VAL A 62 -9.67 -6.18 8.18
C VAL A 62 -10.61 -7.39 8.14
N GLU A 63 -11.18 -7.67 6.97
CA GLU A 63 -11.48 -9.07 6.62
C GLU A 63 -10.10 -9.69 6.36
N GLY A 64 -9.36 -10.11 7.39
CA GLY A 64 -9.75 -11.32 8.08
C GLY A 64 -9.60 -12.44 7.07
N LEU A 65 -8.34 -12.77 6.73
CA LEU A 65 -7.99 -14.00 6.06
C LEU A 65 -8.61 -15.13 6.89
N LEU A 66 -9.80 -15.58 6.49
CA LEU A 66 -10.53 -16.65 7.12
C LEU A 66 -9.82 -17.95 6.71
N VAL A 67 -8.71 -18.26 7.37
CA VAL A 67 -8.24 -19.64 7.45
C VAL A 67 -9.32 -20.39 8.23
N LYS A 68 -10.18 -21.09 7.49
CA LYS A 68 -11.04 -22.12 8.07
C LYS A 68 -10.13 -23.28 8.46
N GLU A 69 -9.56 -23.21 9.66
CA GLU A 69 -8.99 -24.36 10.34
C GLU A 69 -10.14 -25.09 11.05
N ASP A 70 -10.74 -26.06 10.36
CA ASP A 70 -11.72 -26.97 10.92
C ASP A 70 -11.03 -27.94 11.90
N HIS A 71 -10.77 -27.49 13.13
CA HIS A 71 -10.27 -28.35 14.21
C HIS A 71 -11.31 -28.44 15.34
N ALA A 72 -12.38 -29.21 15.11
CA ALA A 72 -13.34 -29.59 16.15
C ALA A 72 -13.43 -31.12 16.21
N GLY A 73 -12.67 -31.73 17.13
CA GLY A 73 -12.72 -33.19 17.25
C GLY A 73 -11.86 -33.86 18.32
N HIS A 74 -11.49 -33.19 19.42
CA HIS A 74 -10.98 -33.90 20.59
C HIS A 74 -11.73 -33.48 21.85
N LYS A 75 -12.66 -34.34 22.29
CA LYS A 75 -13.04 -34.45 23.69
C LYS A 75 -13.12 -35.92 24.04
N GLY A 76 -12.03 -36.44 24.61
CA GLY A 76 -12.04 -37.75 25.26
C GLY A 76 -12.84 -37.71 26.56
N VAL A 77 -13.56 -38.79 26.87
CA VAL A 77 -13.64 -39.34 28.23
C VAL A 77 -14.11 -40.80 28.22
N SER A 78 -13.28 -41.63 28.84
CA SER A 78 -13.39 -43.00 29.39
C SER A 78 -14.71 -43.25 30.17
N ASN A 79 -15.24 -44.44 30.54
CA ASN A 79 -14.89 -45.88 30.51
C ASN A 79 -16.12 -46.68 31.06
N THR A 80 -16.00 -48.02 31.13
CA THR A 80 -16.67 -49.03 32.00
C THR A 80 -17.93 -49.81 31.53
N LYS A 81 -17.68 -50.99 30.95
CA LYS A 81 -18.04 -52.37 31.40
C LYS A 81 -19.45 -52.64 32.00
N GLY A 82 -20.19 -53.55 31.37
CA GLY A 82 -21.33 -54.26 31.97
C GLY A 82 -21.82 -55.43 31.11
N LYS A 83 -21.51 -56.67 31.54
CA LYS A 83 -22.07 -57.94 31.04
C LYS A 83 -23.53 -58.08 31.49
N SER A 84 -24.41 -58.57 30.62
CA SER A 84 -25.28 -59.73 30.92
C SER A 84 -25.92 -60.27 29.64
#